data_AF-A0A256Z7B1-F1
#
_entry.id   AF-A0A256Z7B1-F1
#
_cell.length_a   1.000
_cell.length_b   1.000
_cell.length_c   1.000
_cell.angle_alpha   90.00
_cell.angle_beta   90.00
_cell.angle_gamma   90.00
#
_symmetry.space_group_name_H-M   'P 1'
#
loop_
_entity.id
_entity.type
_entity.pdbx_description
1 polymer ?
#
loop_
_entity_poly.entity_id
_entity_poly.type
_entity_poly.pdbx_seq_one_letter_code
_entity_poly.pdbx_strand_id
1 'polypeptide(L)' 'MQYIISTKQYVCKSCGLTLTKQELIELKIALRPDFESETERKKKERREYLKWWLSKKKG' A
#
# COMPACT_ATOMS: atom_id res chain seq x y z
N MET A 1 13.04 12.13 6.06
CA MET A 1 14.26 11.29 6.07
C MET A 1 15.44 12.12 5.57
N GLN A 2 16.60 12.00 6.20
CA GLN A 2 17.87 12.62 5.79
C GLN A 2 18.82 11.52 5.33
N TYR A 3 19.48 11.70 4.19
CA TYR A 3 20.47 10.75 3.71
C TYR A 3 21.87 11.16 4.20
N ILE A 4 22.56 10.22 4.85
CA ILE A 4 23.93 10.39 5.36
C ILE A 4 24.87 9.68 4.40
N ILE A 5 25.67 10.45 3.65
CA ILE A 5 26.52 9.92 2.58
C ILE A 5 27.66 9.06 3.14
N SER A 6 28.22 9.43 4.29
CA SER A 6 29.36 8.74 4.92
C SER A 6 29.03 7.28 5.26
N THR A 7 27.83 7.01 5.77
CA THR A 7 27.37 5.66 6.13
C THR A 7 26.41 5.06 5.12
N LYS A 8 26.02 5.81 4.07
CA LYS A 8 24.99 5.42 3.09
C LYS A 8 23.65 5.04 3.71
N GLN A 9 23.29 5.69 4.81
CA GLN A 9 22.08 5.41 5.59
C GLN A 9 21.06 6.55 5.51
N TYR A 10 19.81 6.22 5.81
CA TYR A 10 18.70 7.15 5.92
C TYR A 10 18.32 7.32 7.39
N VAL A 11 18.29 8.55 7.89
CA VAL A 11 17.91 8.87 9.27
C VAL A 11 16.58 9.63 9.29
N CYS A 12 15.65 9.21 10.14
CA CYS A 12 14.40 9.91 10.36
C CYS A 12 14.62 11.14 11.25
N LYS A 13 14.19 12.33 10.79
CA LYS A 13 14.38 13.58 11.53
C LYS A 13 13.51 13.71 12.77
N SER A 14 12.41 12.97 12.86
CA SER A 14 11.46 13.05 13.97
C SER A 14 11.76 12.04 15.08
N CYS A 15 12.14 10.80 14.74
CA CYS A 15 12.38 9.74 15.74
C CYS A 15 13.82 9.24 15.81
N GLY A 16 14.70 9.67 14.90
CA GLY A 16 16.10 9.21 14.86
C GLY A 16 16.33 7.81 14.27
N LEU A 17 15.27 7.15 13.77
CA LEU A 17 15.38 5.82 13.16
C LEU A 17 16.36 5.84 11.99
N THR A 18 17.35 4.95 12.01
CA THR A 18 18.35 4.79 10.96
C THR A 18 18.04 3.54 10.14
N LEU A 19 18.03 3.68 8.82
CA LEU A 19 17.64 2.62 7.88
C LEU A 19 18.64 2.56 6.74
N THR A 20 18.92 1.35 6.26
CA THR A 20 19.54 1.14 4.95
C THR A 20 18.53 1.45 3.83
N LYS A 21 19.00 1.51 2.59
CA LYS A 21 18.12 1.70 1.43
C LYS A 21 17.08 0.58 1.31
N GLN A 22 17.47 -0.67 1.57
CA GLN A 22 16.59 -1.83 1.44
C GLN A 22 15.49 -1.79 2.51
N GLU A 23 15.85 -1.61 3.77
CA GLU A 23 14.88 -1.50 4.88
C GLU A 23 13.92 -0.33 4.67
N LEU A 24 14.40 0.80 4.12
CA LEU A 24 13.54 1.93 3.80
C LEU A 24 12.50 1.59 2.71
N ILE A 25 12.88 0.79 1.71
CA ILE A 25 11.95 0.34 0.67
C ILE A 25 10.92 -0.62 1.27
N GLU A 26 11.36 -1.61 2.04
CA GLU A 26 10.48 -2.58 2.70
C GLU A 26 9.50 -1.88 3.65
N LEU A 27 9.98 -0.94 4.45
CA LEU A 27 9.13 -0.13 5.34
C LEU A 27 8.10 0.69 4.57
N LYS A 28 8.49 1.30 3.43
CA LYS A 28 7.56 2.04 2.57
C LYS A 28 6.51 1.14 1.93
N ILE A 29 6.87 -0.10 1.59
CA ILE A 29 5.93 -1.09 1.05
C ILE A 29 4.97 -1.55 2.15
N ALA A 30 5.47 -1.85 3.35
CA ALA A 30 4.68 -2.29 4.48
C ALA A 30 3.73 -1.21 5.01
N LEU A 31 4.18 0.05 5.02
CA LEU A 31 3.38 1.22 5.40
C LEU A 31 2.57 1.78 4.23
N ARG A 32 2.68 1.20 3.02
CA ARG A 32 1.85 1.60 1.90
C ARG A 32 0.42 1.35 2.38
N PRO A 33 -0.42 2.39 2.51
CA PRO A 33 -1.79 2.15 2.88
C PRO A 33 -2.37 1.24 1.81
N ASP A 34 -3.20 0.28 2.23
CA ASP A 34 -4.09 -0.45 1.33
C ASP A 34 -5.14 0.56 0.83
N PHE A 35 -4.68 1.55 0.07
CA PHE A 35 -5.48 2.19 -0.93
C PHE A 35 -5.75 1.09 -1.94
N GLU A 36 -6.70 0.20 -1.64
CA GLU A 36 -7.65 -0.22 -2.67
C GLU A 36 -8.03 1.10 -3.32
N SER A 37 -7.38 1.41 -4.45
CA SER A 37 -7.63 2.64 -5.16
C SER A 37 -9.14 2.68 -5.34
N GLU A 38 -9.76 3.85 -5.24
CA GLU A 38 -11.22 3.91 -5.27
C GLU A 38 -11.83 3.16 -6.49
N THR A 39 -11.03 3.01 -7.55
CA THR A 39 -11.22 2.12 -8.69
C THR A 39 -11.29 0.62 -8.37
N GLU A 40 -10.42 0.05 -7.54
CA GLU A 40 -10.48 -1.36 -7.10
C GLU A 40 -11.69 -1.63 -6.20
N ARG A 41 -12.01 -0.69 -5.30
CA ARG A 41 -13.25 -0.77 -4.50
C ARG A 41 -14.50 -0.77 -5.39
N LYS A 42 -14.59 0.17 -6.34
CA LYS A 42 -15.67 0.23 -7.35
C LYS A 42 -15.73 -1.03 -8.22
N LYS A 43 -14.60 -1.65 -8.56
CA LYS A 43 -14.56 -2.93 -9.30
C LYS A 43 -15.11 -4.08 -8.46
N LYS A 44 -14.80 -4.13 -7.17
CA LYS A 44 -15.32 -5.16 -6.24
C LYS A 44 -16.83 -5.06 -6.10
N GLU A 45 -17.35 -3.85 -5.87
CA GLU A 45 -18.79 -3.57 -5.80
C GLU A 45 -19.53 -3.99 -7.09
N ARG A 46 -18.98 -3.65 -8.26
CA ARG A 46 -19.55 -4.07 -9.56
C ARG A 46 -19.57 -5.59 -9.71
N ARG A 47 -18.49 -6.29 -9.32
CA ARG A 47 -18.42 -7.76 -9.38
C ARG A 47 -19.44 -8.41 -8.46
N GLU A 48 -19.60 -7.90 -7.25
CA GLU A 48 -20.59 -8.39 -6.28
C GLU A 48 -22.02 -8.16 -6.78
N TYR A 49 -22.32 -6.97 -7.30
CA TYR A 49 -23.61 -6.67 -7.92
C TYR A 49 -23.93 -7.60 -9.09
N LEU A 50 -22.96 -7.80 -9.99
CA LEU A 50 -23.13 -8.68 -11.16
C LEU A 50 -23.36 -10.13 -10.74
N LYS A 51 -22.64 -10.60 -9.71
CA LYS A 51 -22.81 -11.94 -9.14
C LYS A 51 -24.21 -12.12 -8.56
N TRP A 52 -24.67 -11.19 -7.72
CA TRP A 52 -26.03 -11.20 -7.18
C TRP A 52 -27.10 -11.24 -8.28
N TRP A 53 -26.96 -10.38 -9.29
CA TRP A 53 -27.92 -10.30 -10.39
C TRP A 53 -27.98 -11.60 -11.21
N LEU A 54 -26.82 -12.20 -11.52
CA LEU A 54 -26.76 -13.48 -12.22
C LEU A 54 -27.32 -14.64 -11.37
N SER A 55 -27.11 -14.62 -10.06
CA SER A 55 -27.74 -15.59 -9.14
C SER A 55 -29.25 -15.49 -9.16
N LYS A 56 -29.83 -14.30 -9.34
CA LYS A 56 -31.27 -14.09 -9.46
C LYS A 56 -31.85 -14.50 -10.81
N LYS A 57 -31.06 -14.44 -11.89
CA LYS A 57 -31.50 -14.74 -13.26
C LYS A 57 -31.48 -16.23 -13.61
N LYS A 58 -30.77 -17.05 -12.82
CA LYS A 58 -30.78 -18.52 -12.94
C LYS A 58 -31.90 -19.18 -12.12
N GLY A 59 -32.72 -18.40 -11.43
CA GLY A 59 -33.90 -18.86 -10.67
C GLY A 59 -35.20 -18.50 -11.36
#